data_AF-A0A355U2W9-F1
#
_entry.id   AF-A0A355U2W9-F1
#
_cell.length_a   1.000
_cell.length_b   1.000
_cell.length_c   1.000
_cell.angle_alpha   90.00
_cell.angle_beta   90.00
_cell.angle_gamma   90.00
#
_symmetry.space_group_name_H-M   'P 1'
#
loop_
_entity.id
_entity.type
_entity.pdbx_description
1 polymer ?
#
loop_
_entity_poly.entity_id
_entity_poly.type
_entity_poly.pdbx_seq_one_letter_code
_entity_poly.pdbx_strand_id
1 'polypeptide(L)' 'MKILIASDIHGRVQRMKMLEERNAEFHPDCIFLLGDYLYNGPRNGVP' A
#
# COMPACT_ATOMS: atom_id res chain seq x y z
N MET A 1 1.43 15.63 -14.09
CA MET A 1 1.23 15.20 -12.70
C MET A 1 1.03 13.70 -12.69
N LYS A 2 1.88 12.96 -11.99
CA LYS A 2 1.87 11.50 -11.86
C LYS A 2 1.48 11.16 -10.42
N ILE A 3 0.44 10.33 -10.27
CA ILE A 3 -0.04 9.89 -8.96
C ILE A 3 0.15 8.38 -8.86
N LEU A 4 0.76 7.92 -7.77
CA LEU A 4 0.82 6.51 -7.41
C LEU A 4 -0.31 6.20 -6.44
N ILE A 5 -1.24 5.34 -6.83
CA ILE A 5 -2.42 4.99 -6.02
C ILE A 5 -2.21 3.59 -5.43
N ALA A 6 -2.45 3.44 -4.13
CA ALA A 6 -2.41 2.13 -3.46
C ALA A 6 -3.56 1.96 -2.45
N SER A 7 -3.96 0.72 -2.23
CA SER A 7 -5.09 0.31 -1.38
C SER A 7 -4.84 -1.08 -0.80
N ASP A 8 -5.63 -1.48 0.21
CA ASP A 8 -5.74 -2.87 0.69
C ASP A 8 -4.40 -3.48 1.10
N ILE A 9 -3.55 -2.70 1.77
CA ILE A 9 -2.23 -3.17 2.24
C ILE A 9 -2.40 -4.21 3.35
N HIS A 10 -3.42 -4.08 4.20
CA HIS A 10 -3.80 -5.02 5.26
C HIS A 10 -2.60 -5.51 6.10
N GLY A 11 -1.70 -4.61 6.48
CA GLY A 11 -0.54 -4.90 7.32
C GLY A 11 0.54 -5.75 6.64
N ARG A 12 0.43 -6.02 5.33
CA ARG A 12 1.37 -6.87 4.60
C ARG A 12 2.64 -6.08 4.27
N VAL A 13 3.68 -6.27 5.09
CA VAL A 13 5.00 -5.63 4.91
C VAL A 13 5.56 -5.80 3.49
N GLN A 14 5.37 -6.97 2.88
CA GLN A 14 5.82 -7.23 1.50
C GLN A 14 5.13 -6.30 0.47
N ARG A 15 3.85 -5.96 0.70
CA ARG A 15 3.11 -5.03 -0.18
C ARG A 15 3.60 -3.60 -0.01
N MET A 16 3.94 -3.22 1.23
CA MET A 16 4.54 -1.91 1.50
C MET A 16 5.93 -1.78 0.84
N LYS A 17 6.78 -2.80 0.92
CA LYS A 17 8.08 -2.82 0.22
C LYS A 17 7.94 -2.69 -1.29
N MET A 18 6.98 -3.40 -1.89
CA MET A 18 6.68 -3.26 -3.31
C MET A 18 6.24 -1.82 -3.65
N LEU A 19 5.45 -1.17 -2.79
CA LEU A 19 5.07 0.23 -2.99
C LEU A 19 6.28 1.17 -2.94
N GLU A 20 7.23 0.95 -2.03
CA GLU A 20 8.49 1.69 -1.95
C GLU A 20 9.32 1.56 -3.24
N GLU A 21 9.45 0.33 -3.75
CA GLU A 21 10.12 0.06 -5.03
C GLU A 21 9.45 0.82 -6.19
N ARG A 22 8.11 0.82 -6.26
CA ARG A 22 7.36 1.56 -7.28
C ARG A 22 7.48 3.07 -7.13
N ASN A 23 7.54 3.57 -5.91
CA ASN A 23 7.79 5.00 -5.66
C ASN A 23 9.17 5.41 -6.19
N ALA A 24 10.20 4.60 -5.93
CA ALA A 24 11.55 4.84 -6.42
C ALA A 24 11.68 4.68 -7.95
N GLU A 25 10.93 3.75 -8.56
CA GLU A 25 10.91 3.57 -10.01
C GLU A 25 10.23 4.75 -10.72
N PHE A 26 9.03 5.10 -10.26
CA PHE A 26 8.16 6.00 -11.01
C PHE A 26 8.29 7.47 -10.64
N HIS A 27 8.87 7.81 -9.48
CA HIS A 27 8.99 9.20 -8.99
C HIS A 27 7.66 9.98 -9.15
N PRO A 28 6.56 9.52 -8.53
CA PRO A 28 5.28 10.22 -8.61
C PRO A 28 5.34 11.56 -7.86
N ASP A 29 4.52 12.53 -8.30
CA ASP A 29 4.35 13.81 -7.61
C ASP A 29 3.58 13.64 -6.29
N CYS A 30 2.76 12.59 -6.20
CA CYS A 30 1.94 12.27 -5.03
C CYS A 30 1.67 10.77 -4.92
N ILE A 31 1.59 10.28 -3.69
CA ILE A 31 1.07 8.94 -3.38
C ILE A 31 -0.31 9.10 -2.74
N PHE A 32 -1.32 8.47 -3.33
CA PHE A 32 -2.68 8.48 -2.80
C PHE A 32 -3.05 7.11 -2.24
N LEU A 33 -3.27 7.05 -0.93
CA LEU A 33 -3.60 5.83 -0.22
C LEU A 33 -5.10 5.78 0.08
N LEU A 34 -5.77 4.69 -0.30
CA LEU A 34 -7.24 4.57 -0.29
C LEU A 34 -7.84 3.91 0.97
N GLY A 35 -7.01 3.45 1.91
CA GLY A 35 -7.46 2.83 3.16
C GLY A 35 -6.95 1.40 3.36
N ASP A 36 -7.42 0.78 4.45
CA ASP A 36 -7.16 -0.61 4.81
C ASP A 36 -5.67 -0.96 4.93
N TYR A 37 -4.96 -0.16 5.73
CA TYR A 37 -3.50 -0.27 5.82
C TYR A 37 -2.99 -1.33 6.78
N LEU A 38 -3.67 -1.52 7.92
CA LEU A 38 -3.15 -2.30 9.06
C LEU A 38 -4.07 -3.45 9.44
N TYR A 39 -5.39 -3.20 9.43
CA TYR A 39 -6.37 -4.22 9.78
C TYR A 39 -6.39 -5.32 8.72
N ASN A 40 -6.15 -6.56 9.12
CA ASN A 40 -6.11 -7.71 8.20
C ASN A 40 -7.49 -8.19 7.74
N GLY A 41 -8.58 -7.62 8.28
CA GLY A 41 -9.94 -8.07 8.03
C GLY A 41 -10.33 -9.26 8.93
N PRO A 42 -11.64 -9.43 9.21
CA PRO A 42 -12.15 -10.47 10.10
C PRO A 42 -12.01 -11.89 9.51
N ARG A 43 -11.65 -12.01 8.24
CA ARG A 43 -11.54 -13.27 7.50
C ARG A 43 -10.14 -13.88 7.48
N ASN A 44 -9.12 -13.17 7.97
CA ASN A 44 -7.71 -13.59 7.84
C ASN A 44 -7.13 -14.32 9.08
N GLY A 45 -7.94 -14.64 10.09
CA GLY A 45 -7.58 -15.58 11.15
C GLY A 45 -6.38 -15.19 12.02
N VAL A 46 -5.89 -13.97 11.91
CA VAL A 46 -4.97 -13.35 12.86
C VAL A 46 -5.77 -12.39 13.75
N PRO A 47 -5.47 -12.33 15.06
CA PRO A 47 -6.19 -11.48 16.01
C PRO A 47 -6.13 -10.00 15.64
#